data_AF-A0A355X7I5-F1
#
_entry.id   AF-A0A355X7I5-F1
#
_cell.length_a   1.000
_cell.length_b   1.000
_cell.length_c   1.000
_cell.angle_alpha   90.00
_cell.angle_beta   90.00
_cell.angle_gamma   90.00
#
_symmetry.space_group_name_H-M   'P 1'
#
loop_
_entity.id
_entity.type
_entity.pdbx_description
1 polymer ?
#
loop_
_entity_poly.entity_id
_entity_poly.type
_entity_poly.pdbx_seq_one_letter_code
_entity_poly.pdbx_strand_id
1 'polypeptide(L)'
;KQGRIAADNIAGYESEYTGTQGSAVLKMFDMTVATTGLNEKSAQLSKIDYDKVYIYSSSHASYYPNGNMMSIKALWDKKSLKIIGAQITGFDGVDKRMDVIASAIRFGGKITDLTQLELCYAPPFSSAKDPVNMLGFTAENIISGKIKQFFWNEVETLPRDNSVTLLDVRTVTEFKRGKIDGFINIPLDSLRARIDEIPKDKPVYVHCHSGLRSYIACRILQGNGYDCYNLAGGWRLYESVINEKTVPEYICTECK
;
A
#
# COMPACT_ATOMS: atom_id res chain seq x y z
N LYS A 1 -20.91 17.35 -16.40
CA LYS A 1 -19.76 17.65 -17.29
C LYS A 1 -20.16 17.61 -18.77
N GLN A 2 -20.53 16.46 -19.33
CA GLN A 2 -20.90 16.35 -20.76
C GLN A 2 -22.04 17.30 -21.19
N GLY A 3 -23.10 17.44 -20.39
CA GLY A 3 -24.17 18.41 -20.70
C GLY A 3 -23.71 19.87 -20.77
N ARG A 4 -22.74 20.27 -19.93
CA ARG A 4 -22.14 21.62 -19.96
C ARG A 4 -21.34 21.85 -21.24
N ILE A 5 -20.54 20.85 -21.63
CA ILE A 5 -19.73 20.84 -22.86
C ILE A 5 -20.66 20.90 -24.09
N ALA A 6 -21.72 20.10 -24.09
CA ALA A 6 -22.71 20.14 -25.17
C ALA A 6 -23.36 21.52 -25.30
N ALA A 7 -23.69 22.18 -24.18
CA ALA A 7 -24.24 23.53 -24.20
C ALA A 7 -23.22 24.57 -24.74
N ASP A 8 -21.94 24.47 -24.36
CA ASP A 8 -20.87 25.32 -24.94
C ASP A 8 -20.80 25.16 -26.46
N ASN A 9 -20.75 23.92 -26.93
CA ASN A 9 -20.61 23.62 -28.34
C ASN A 9 -21.84 24.05 -29.15
N ILE A 10 -23.05 23.95 -28.59
CA ILE A 10 -24.28 24.50 -29.20
C ILE A 10 -24.21 26.02 -29.32
N ALA A 11 -23.62 26.70 -28.33
CA ALA A 11 -23.47 28.16 -28.30
C ALA A 11 -22.24 28.68 -29.07
N GLY A 12 -21.47 27.80 -29.72
CA GLY A 12 -20.28 28.16 -30.49
C GLY A 12 -19.02 28.41 -29.66
N TYR A 13 -19.00 28.04 -28.38
CA TYR A 13 -17.80 28.06 -27.54
C TYR A 13 -16.99 26.76 -27.71
N GLU A 14 -15.66 26.87 -27.70
CA GLU A 14 -14.78 25.71 -27.76
C GLU A 14 -14.76 24.97 -26.41
N SER A 15 -15.28 23.74 -26.39
CA SER A 15 -15.31 22.88 -25.21
C SER A 15 -15.16 21.41 -25.60
N GLU A 16 -14.19 20.71 -25.01
CA GLU A 16 -13.85 19.34 -25.37
C GLU A 16 -14.03 18.36 -24.20
N TYR A 17 -14.56 17.18 -24.51
CA TYR A 17 -14.60 16.07 -23.58
C TYR A 17 -13.32 15.22 -23.66
N THR A 18 -12.48 15.31 -22.64
CA THR A 18 -11.18 14.61 -22.61
C THR A 18 -11.24 13.24 -21.90
N GLY A 19 -12.34 12.51 -22.06
CA GLY A 19 -12.52 11.17 -21.51
C GLY A 19 -12.94 11.09 -20.03
N THR A 20 -13.31 9.88 -19.59
CA THR A 20 -13.72 9.56 -18.23
C THR A 20 -12.71 8.63 -17.56
N GLN A 21 -12.26 9.03 -16.38
CA GLN A 21 -11.34 8.25 -15.53
C GLN A 21 -12.06 7.18 -14.68
N GLY A 22 -13.37 7.35 -14.45
CA GLY A 22 -14.15 6.39 -13.65
C GLY A 22 -13.94 6.52 -12.14
N SER A 23 -13.71 7.75 -11.62
CA SER A 23 -13.77 7.99 -10.18
C SER A 23 -15.16 7.66 -9.65
N ALA A 24 -15.23 6.80 -8.64
CA ALA A 24 -16.46 6.40 -7.97
C ALA A 24 -16.22 6.23 -6.47
N VAL A 25 -17.26 6.50 -5.68
CA VAL A 25 -17.27 6.31 -4.23
C VAL A 25 -18.61 5.69 -3.82
N LEU A 26 -18.55 4.75 -2.87
CA LEU A 26 -19.68 4.01 -2.34
C LEU A 26 -19.61 4.01 -0.81
N LYS A 27 -20.72 4.33 -0.16
CA LYS A 27 -20.91 4.07 1.28
C LYS A 27 -21.43 2.65 1.45
N MET A 28 -20.72 1.84 2.22
CA MET A 28 -21.11 0.47 2.57
C MET A 28 -21.14 0.34 4.09
N PHE A 29 -22.35 0.42 4.66
CA PHE A 29 -22.55 0.63 6.10
C PHE A 29 -21.75 1.86 6.56
N ASP A 30 -20.83 1.70 7.51
CA ASP A 30 -19.98 2.79 8.02
C ASP A 30 -18.68 2.95 7.22
N MET A 31 -18.39 2.05 6.28
CA MET A 31 -17.19 2.11 5.46
C MET A 31 -17.42 2.91 4.19
N THR A 32 -16.40 3.65 3.77
CA THR A 32 -16.30 4.26 2.45
C THR A 32 -15.37 3.42 1.57
N VAL A 33 -15.82 3.12 0.36
CA VAL A 33 -15.06 2.45 -0.69
C VAL A 33 -14.94 3.38 -1.88
N ALA A 34 -13.73 3.70 -2.30
CA ALA A 34 -13.49 4.58 -3.43
C ALA A 34 -12.54 3.95 -4.44
N THR A 35 -12.73 4.26 -5.71
CA THR A 35 -11.86 3.82 -6.80
C THR A 35 -11.73 4.92 -7.84
N THR A 36 -10.60 4.94 -8.56
CA THR A 36 -10.43 5.77 -9.75
C THR A 36 -9.45 5.10 -10.71
N GLY A 37 -9.62 5.31 -12.01
CA GLY A 37 -8.77 4.69 -13.03
C GLY A 37 -8.94 3.17 -13.13
N LEU A 38 -7.88 2.49 -13.53
CA LEU A 38 -7.86 1.05 -13.79
C LEU A 38 -7.62 0.23 -12.50
N ASN A 39 -8.27 -0.93 -12.43
CA ASN A 39 -7.89 -1.99 -11.50
C ASN A 39 -6.91 -2.98 -12.17
N GLU A 40 -6.34 -3.90 -11.39
CA GLU A 40 -5.38 -4.90 -11.90
C GLU A 40 -5.96 -5.74 -13.06
N LYS A 41 -7.23 -6.17 -12.95
CA LYS A 41 -7.89 -6.98 -13.99
C LYS A 41 -7.99 -6.21 -15.31
N SER A 42 -8.43 -4.95 -15.28
CA SER A 42 -8.52 -4.11 -16.47
C SER A 42 -7.14 -3.76 -17.05
N ALA A 43 -6.14 -3.53 -16.19
CA ALA A 43 -4.76 -3.27 -16.62
C ALA A 43 -4.14 -4.50 -17.31
N GLN A 44 -4.34 -5.70 -16.76
CA GLN A 44 -3.92 -6.98 -17.35
C GLN A 44 -4.61 -7.23 -18.69
N LEU A 45 -5.94 -7.06 -18.76
CA LEU A 45 -6.70 -7.20 -20.01
C LEU A 45 -6.23 -6.23 -21.10
N SER A 46 -5.81 -5.03 -20.69
CA SER A 46 -5.27 -4.00 -21.58
C SER A 46 -3.78 -4.17 -21.88
N LYS A 47 -3.13 -5.24 -21.38
CA LYS A 47 -1.70 -5.52 -21.53
C LYS A 47 -0.79 -4.37 -21.09
N ILE A 48 -1.21 -3.62 -20.08
CA ILE A 48 -0.39 -2.57 -19.48
C ILE A 48 0.63 -3.23 -18.56
N ASP A 49 1.91 -2.89 -18.72
CA ASP A 49 2.95 -3.28 -17.77
C ASP A 49 2.90 -2.35 -16.57
N TYR A 50 2.30 -2.83 -15.48
CA TYR A 50 2.13 -2.06 -14.26
C TYR A 50 2.84 -2.69 -13.09
N ASP A 51 3.06 -1.87 -12.07
CA ASP A 51 3.39 -2.30 -10.73
C ASP A 51 2.36 -1.75 -9.73
N LYS A 52 2.36 -2.28 -8.52
CA LYS A 52 1.33 -1.98 -7.51
C LYS A 52 1.93 -1.88 -6.11
N VAL A 53 1.23 -1.13 -5.27
CA VAL A 53 1.59 -0.98 -3.86
C VAL A 53 0.34 -1.03 -2.99
N TYR A 54 0.51 -1.54 -1.78
CA TYR A 54 -0.49 -1.51 -0.71
C TYR A 54 0.10 -0.78 0.48
N ILE A 55 -0.62 0.20 1.03
CA ILE A 55 -0.28 0.85 2.28
C ILE A 55 -1.49 0.87 3.21
N TYR A 56 -1.21 0.95 4.50
CA TYR A 56 -2.20 1.19 5.53
C TYR A 56 -1.81 2.45 6.28
N SER A 57 -2.72 3.42 6.34
CA SER A 57 -2.44 4.71 6.96
C SER A 57 -3.66 5.23 7.69
N SER A 58 -3.44 5.87 8.84
CA SER A 58 -4.48 6.56 9.59
C SER A 58 -5.02 7.75 8.79
N SER A 59 -6.31 8.07 8.98
CA SER A 59 -6.99 9.20 8.35
C SER A 59 -6.39 10.54 8.76
N HIS A 60 -5.91 10.65 9.99
CA HIS A 60 -5.18 11.80 10.53
C HIS A 60 -4.13 11.39 11.57
N ALA A 61 -3.49 12.34 12.23
CA ALA A 61 -2.46 12.10 13.24
C ALA A 61 -2.96 11.12 14.31
N SER A 62 -2.22 10.05 14.57
CA SER A 62 -2.68 8.93 15.40
C SER A 62 -2.82 9.26 16.89
N TYR A 63 -2.18 10.34 17.35
CA TYR A 63 -2.33 10.83 18.72
C TYR A 63 -3.59 11.70 18.91
N TYR A 64 -4.24 12.11 17.81
CA TYR A 64 -5.51 12.82 17.87
C TYR A 64 -6.65 11.78 17.94
N PRO A 65 -7.73 12.01 18.72
CA PRO A 65 -8.81 11.04 18.88
C PRO A 65 -9.49 10.65 17.56
N ASN A 66 -10.04 9.44 17.51
CA ASN A 66 -10.89 8.92 16.41
C ASN A 66 -10.21 8.76 15.04
N GLY A 67 -8.89 8.60 15.01
CA GLY A 67 -8.18 8.25 13.78
C GLY A 67 -8.54 6.85 13.30
N ASN A 68 -8.92 6.71 12.04
CA ASN A 68 -9.29 5.42 11.44
C ASN A 68 -8.29 4.98 10.39
N MET A 69 -7.94 3.70 10.35
CA MET A 69 -7.05 3.17 9.32
C MET A 69 -7.76 3.07 7.97
N MET A 70 -7.05 3.46 6.91
CA MET A 70 -7.43 3.23 5.53
C MET A 70 -6.52 2.17 4.91
N SER A 71 -7.10 1.32 4.07
CA SER A 71 -6.38 0.44 3.16
C SER A 71 -6.30 1.12 1.81
N ILE A 72 -5.10 1.39 1.32
CA ILE A 72 -4.87 2.13 0.07
C ILE A 72 -4.07 1.24 -0.86
N LYS A 73 -4.54 1.10 -2.09
CA LYS A 73 -3.84 0.45 -3.19
C LYS A 73 -3.71 1.40 -4.35
N ALA A 74 -2.55 1.43 -4.98
CA ALA A 74 -2.34 2.16 -6.22
C ALA A 74 -1.57 1.33 -7.24
N LEU A 75 -1.80 1.66 -8.51
CA LEU A 75 -1.18 1.06 -9.68
C LEU A 75 -0.53 2.17 -10.50
N TRP A 76 0.64 1.88 -11.06
CA TRP A 76 1.31 2.78 -12.00
C TRP A 76 1.90 1.98 -13.16
N ASP A 77 2.00 2.63 -14.33
CA ASP A 77 2.70 2.09 -15.48
C ASP A 77 4.22 2.08 -15.23
N LYS A 78 4.90 0.94 -15.42
CA LYS A 78 6.32 0.80 -15.05
C LYS A 78 7.25 1.69 -15.86
N LYS A 79 6.87 2.02 -17.10
CA LYS A 79 7.72 2.81 -18.01
C LYS A 79 7.60 4.30 -17.77
N SER A 80 6.38 4.82 -17.74
CA SER A 80 6.09 6.24 -17.61
C SER A 80 5.96 6.71 -16.16
N LEU A 81 5.79 5.77 -15.23
CA LEU A 81 5.48 5.98 -13.81
C LEU A 81 4.15 6.68 -13.55
N LYS A 82 3.35 6.93 -14.59
CA LYS A 82 2.03 7.54 -14.46
C LYS A 82 1.13 6.65 -13.62
N ILE A 83 0.39 7.27 -12.70
CA ILE A 83 -0.63 6.58 -11.93
C ILE A 83 -1.74 6.14 -12.89
N ILE A 84 -2.07 4.86 -12.90
CA ILE A 84 -3.12 4.32 -13.78
C ILE A 84 -4.41 3.99 -13.03
N GLY A 85 -4.34 3.84 -11.70
CA GLY A 85 -5.53 3.69 -10.87
C GLY A 85 -5.22 3.54 -9.39
N ALA A 86 -6.25 3.73 -8.57
CA ALA A 86 -6.18 3.60 -7.13
C ALA A 86 -7.50 3.12 -6.53
N GLN A 87 -7.41 2.45 -5.38
CA GLN A 87 -8.52 1.90 -4.61
C GLN A 87 -8.28 2.19 -3.14
N ILE A 88 -9.29 2.70 -2.44
CA ILE A 88 -9.21 3.01 -1.02
C ILE A 88 -10.44 2.48 -0.30
N THR A 89 -10.25 1.81 0.83
CA THR A 89 -11.31 1.46 1.77
C THR A 89 -10.94 1.94 3.16
N GLY A 90 -11.94 2.39 3.92
CA GLY A 90 -11.73 2.89 5.29
C GLY A 90 -12.96 3.59 5.83
N PHE A 91 -12.85 4.11 7.06
CA PHE A 91 -14.00 4.67 7.78
C PHE A 91 -13.96 6.22 7.86
N ASP A 92 -12.84 6.83 7.50
CA ASP A 92 -12.68 8.29 7.50
C ASP A 92 -11.63 8.74 6.48
N GLY A 93 -11.83 9.91 5.87
CA GLY A 93 -10.88 10.58 4.98
C GLY A 93 -10.57 9.86 3.64
N VAL A 94 -11.38 8.88 3.25
CA VAL A 94 -11.21 8.06 2.03
C VAL A 94 -11.43 8.88 0.76
N ASP A 95 -12.54 9.61 0.71
CA ASP A 95 -12.94 10.50 -0.38
C ASP A 95 -11.88 11.56 -0.65
N LYS A 96 -11.38 12.24 0.39
CA LYS A 96 -10.31 13.24 0.29
C LYS A 96 -9.06 12.69 -0.40
N ARG A 97 -8.61 11.50 0.01
CA ARG A 97 -7.41 10.85 -0.56
C ARG A 97 -7.67 10.42 -2.00
N MET A 98 -8.87 9.90 -2.28
CA MET A 98 -9.25 9.53 -3.64
C MET A 98 -9.30 10.74 -4.57
N ASP A 99 -9.84 11.88 -4.13
CA ASP A 99 -9.93 13.09 -4.97
C ASP A 99 -8.56 13.68 -5.31
N VAL A 100 -7.62 13.67 -4.35
CA VAL A 100 -6.23 14.07 -4.60
C VAL A 100 -5.57 13.16 -5.64
N ILE A 101 -5.66 11.84 -5.46
CA ILE A 101 -5.08 10.87 -6.41
C ILE A 101 -5.77 10.96 -7.77
N ALA A 102 -7.09 11.12 -7.79
CA ALA A 102 -7.86 11.25 -9.02
C ALA A 102 -7.45 12.51 -9.80
N SER A 103 -7.19 13.61 -9.10
CA SER A 103 -6.68 14.85 -9.70
C SER A 103 -5.26 14.66 -10.24
N ALA A 104 -4.38 13.97 -9.50
CA ALA A 104 -3.04 13.65 -9.99
C ALA A 104 -3.06 12.80 -11.27
N ILE A 105 -3.90 11.76 -11.33
CA ILE A 105 -4.09 10.95 -12.55
C ILE A 105 -4.59 11.81 -13.71
N ARG A 106 -5.57 12.69 -13.45
CA ARG A 106 -6.18 13.56 -14.47
C ARG A 106 -5.15 14.50 -15.10
N PHE A 107 -4.17 14.96 -14.34
CA PHE A 107 -3.06 15.79 -14.82
C PHE A 107 -1.85 14.98 -15.31
N GLY A 108 -1.97 13.65 -15.42
CA GLY A 108 -0.90 12.78 -15.90
C GLY A 108 0.27 12.64 -14.93
N GLY A 109 0.03 12.87 -13.63
CA GLY A 109 1.01 12.78 -12.57
C GLY A 109 1.58 11.37 -12.40
N LYS A 110 2.85 11.32 -12.04
CA LYS A 110 3.57 10.09 -11.69
C LYS A 110 3.32 9.72 -10.24
N ILE A 111 3.43 8.43 -9.93
CA ILE A 111 3.31 7.95 -8.55
C ILE A 111 4.37 8.58 -7.64
N THR A 112 5.55 8.92 -8.18
CA THR A 112 6.62 9.62 -7.46
C THR A 112 6.32 11.09 -7.21
N ASP A 113 5.47 11.73 -8.01
CA ASP A 113 5.12 13.15 -7.80
C ASP A 113 4.32 13.32 -6.50
N LEU A 114 3.67 12.26 -6.03
CA LEU A 114 2.94 12.25 -4.76
C LEU A 114 3.84 12.54 -3.55
N THR A 115 5.16 12.32 -3.64
CA THR A 115 6.09 12.64 -2.54
C THR A 115 6.23 14.14 -2.32
N GLN A 116 5.95 14.95 -3.33
CA GLN A 116 6.15 16.41 -3.34
C GLN A 116 4.87 17.19 -3.03
N LEU A 117 3.73 16.51 -2.91
CA LEU A 117 2.45 17.18 -2.63
C LEU A 117 2.46 17.80 -1.23
N GLU A 118 2.26 19.12 -1.19
CA GLU A 118 2.03 19.89 0.03
C GLU A 118 0.53 19.91 0.33
N LEU A 119 0.09 19.05 1.24
CA LEU A 119 -1.32 18.89 1.59
C LEU A 119 -1.61 19.51 2.96
N CYS A 120 -2.84 20.02 3.13
CA CYS A 120 -3.26 20.65 4.37
C CYS A 120 -3.10 19.71 5.57
N TYR A 121 -2.40 20.21 6.59
CA TYR A 121 -2.14 19.47 7.82
C TYR A 121 -2.53 20.27 9.07
N ALA A 122 -3.41 19.67 9.86
CA ALA A 122 -3.46 19.82 11.31
C ALA A 122 -3.87 18.45 11.90
N PRO A 123 -3.63 18.19 13.20
CA PRO A 123 -3.88 16.87 13.81
C PRO A 123 -5.27 16.27 13.57
N PRO A 124 -6.37 17.04 13.52
CA PRO A 124 -7.71 16.49 13.24
C PRO A 124 -7.95 16.09 11.78
N PHE A 125 -7.11 16.54 10.84
CA PHE A 125 -7.40 16.44 9.41
C PHE A 125 -6.42 15.54 8.65
N SER A 126 -5.14 15.52 9.05
CA SER A 126 -4.11 14.73 8.38
C SER A 126 -2.95 14.43 9.32
N SER A 127 -1.87 13.89 8.77
CA SER A 127 -0.56 13.72 9.41
C SER A 127 0.48 14.58 8.70
N ALA A 128 1.64 14.79 9.32
CA ALA A 128 2.76 15.53 8.71
C ALA A 128 3.19 14.95 7.34
N LYS A 129 2.97 13.65 7.13
CA LYS A 129 3.01 12.99 5.83
C LYS A 129 1.63 12.41 5.58
N ASP A 130 0.90 12.95 4.61
CA ASP A 130 -0.42 12.45 4.26
C ASP A 130 -0.30 11.00 3.73
N PRO A 131 -1.32 10.15 3.91
CA PRO A 131 -1.43 8.87 3.21
C PRO A 131 -1.06 8.92 1.72
N VAL A 132 -1.38 9.98 1.00
CA VAL A 132 -0.97 10.17 -0.41
C VAL A 132 0.54 10.32 -0.54
N ASN A 133 1.21 11.07 0.35
CA ASN A 133 2.68 11.15 0.34
C ASN A 133 3.30 9.80 0.68
N MET A 134 2.76 9.08 1.67
CA MET A 134 3.21 7.75 2.05
C MET A 134 3.11 6.74 0.90
N LEU A 135 2.08 6.87 0.06
CA LEU A 135 1.92 6.09 -1.16
C LEU A 135 3.06 6.36 -2.14
N GLY A 136 3.36 7.64 -2.37
CA GLY A 136 4.49 8.08 -3.20
C GLY A 136 5.84 7.57 -2.70
N PHE A 137 6.13 7.72 -1.41
CA PHE A 137 7.40 7.26 -0.82
C PHE A 137 7.57 5.74 -0.95
N THR A 138 6.49 4.99 -0.76
CA THR A 138 6.54 3.52 -0.87
C THR A 138 6.78 3.11 -2.32
N ALA A 139 6.10 3.73 -3.28
CA ALA A 139 6.32 3.49 -4.70
C ALA A 139 7.73 3.91 -5.15
N GLU A 140 8.25 5.05 -4.70
CA GLU A 140 9.61 5.49 -5.00
C GLU A 140 10.66 4.48 -4.51
N ASN A 141 10.47 3.90 -3.31
CA ASN A 141 11.36 2.86 -2.80
C ASN A 141 11.35 1.61 -3.68
N ILE A 142 10.20 1.23 -4.25
CA ILE A 142 10.08 0.09 -5.17
C ILE A 142 10.79 0.42 -6.50
N ILE A 143 10.45 1.57 -7.10
CA ILE A 143 11.00 2.03 -8.38
C ILE A 143 12.52 2.17 -8.33
N SER A 144 13.06 2.70 -7.22
CA SER A 144 14.51 2.88 -7.04
C SER A 144 15.24 1.58 -6.63
N GLY A 145 14.55 0.45 -6.52
CA GLY A 145 15.14 -0.83 -6.12
C GLY A 145 15.58 -0.89 -4.65
N LYS A 146 15.22 0.11 -3.83
CA LYS A 146 15.49 0.10 -2.37
C LYS A 146 14.70 -1.00 -1.66
N ILE A 147 13.60 -1.44 -2.23
CA ILE A 147 12.83 -2.58 -1.72
C ILE A 147 12.37 -3.47 -2.86
N LYS A 148 12.54 -4.78 -2.71
CA LYS A 148 11.89 -5.78 -3.56
C LYS A 148 10.61 -6.23 -2.87
N GLN A 149 9.56 -6.49 -3.64
CA GLN A 149 8.30 -6.96 -3.09
C GLN A 149 7.90 -8.32 -3.65
N PHE A 150 7.09 -9.02 -2.87
CA PHE A 150 6.27 -10.15 -3.29
C PHE A 150 4.86 -9.94 -2.72
N PHE A 151 3.88 -10.62 -3.29
CA PHE A 151 2.46 -10.40 -3.02
C PHE A 151 1.82 -11.60 -2.34
N TRP A 152 0.64 -11.35 -1.77
CA TRP A 152 -0.14 -12.35 -1.02
C TRP A 152 -0.41 -13.64 -1.81
N ASN A 153 -0.57 -13.54 -3.13
CA ASN A 153 -0.84 -14.68 -4.03
C ASN A 153 0.42 -15.49 -4.39
N GLU A 154 1.61 -15.06 -3.96
CA GLU A 154 2.89 -15.76 -4.17
C GLU A 154 3.34 -16.52 -2.91
N VAL A 155 2.69 -16.29 -1.77
CA VAL A 155 3.11 -16.84 -0.47
C VAL A 155 3.08 -18.38 -0.45
N GLU A 156 2.06 -18.98 -1.04
CA GLU A 156 1.90 -20.44 -1.08
C GLU A 156 2.93 -21.12 -1.99
N THR A 157 3.42 -20.42 -3.02
CA THR A 157 4.39 -20.94 -3.99
C THR A 157 5.85 -20.72 -3.58
N LEU A 158 6.09 -20.03 -2.45
CA LEU A 158 7.45 -19.84 -1.93
C LEU A 158 8.11 -21.19 -1.60
N PRO A 159 9.40 -21.38 -1.91
CA PRO A 159 10.11 -22.61 -1.63
C PRO A 159 10.09 -23.01 -0.14
N ARG A 160 9.88 -24.29 0.12
CA ARG A 160 9.82 -24.90 1.47
C ARG A 160 10.95 -25.89 1.74
N ASP A 161 11.92 -25.95 0.83
CA ASP A 161 13.08 -26.85 0.80
C ASP A 161 14.34 -26.23 1.44
N ASN A 162 14.17 -25.19 2.27
CA ASN A 162 15.24 -24.44 2.91
C ASN A 162 16.13 -23.60 1.95
N SER A 163 15.78 -23.50 0.66
CA SER A 163 16.47 -22.62 -0.31
C SER A 163 16.24 -21.12 -0.08
N VAL A 164 15.28 -20.75 0.77
CA VAL A 164 14.98 -19.37 1.17
C VAL A 164 14.77 -19.30 2.69
N THR A 165 14.90 -18.11 3.26
CA THR A 165 14.46 -17.83 4.64
C THR A 165 13.10 -17.14 4.62
N LEU A 166 12.13 -17.69 5.34
CA LEU A 166 10.81 -17.10 5.52
C LEU A 166 10.74 -16.48 6.92
N LEU A 167 10.68 -15.15 7.01
CA LEU A 167 10.83 -14.40 8.26
C LEU A 167 9.60 -13.55 8.61
N ASP A 168 9.04 -13.78 9.79
CA ASP A 168 8.01 -12.93 10.40
C ASP A 168 8.65 -12.01 11.44
N VAL A 169 8.60 -10.71 11.22
CA VAL A 169 9.16 -9.69 12.15
C VAL A 169 8.13 -9.04 13.07
N ARG A 170 6.92 -9.61 13.18
CA ARG A 170 5.93 -9.21 14.19
C ARG A 170 6.37 -9.60 15.60
N THR A 171 5.69 -9.06 16.61
CA THR A 171 5.93 -9.47 18.00
C THR A 171 5.55 -10.94 18.20
N VAL A 172 6.10 -11.56 19.25
CA VAL A 172 5.78 -12.95 19.61
C VAL A 172 4.27 -13.12 19.87
N THR A 173 3.63 -12.11 20.46
CA THR A 173 2.19 -12.13 20.74
C THR A 173 1.36 -12.12 19.47
N GLU A 174 1.71 -11.28 18.49
CA GLU A 174 1.06 -11.28 17.18
C GLU A 174 1.24 -12.63 16.47
N PHE A 175 2.46 -13.18 16.49
CA PHE A 175 2.77 -14.48 15.87
C PHE A 175 1.95 -15.62 16.47
N LYS A 176 1.78 -15.64 17.80
CA LYS A 176 0.97 -16.64 18.51
C LYS A 176 -0.53 -16.56 18.20
N ARG A 177 -1.05 -15.38 17.82
CA ARG A 177 -2.47 -15.18 17.48
C ARG A 177 -2.83 -15.62 16.06
N GLY A 178 -1.84 -15.83 15.21
CA GLY A 178 -2.01 -16.25 13.83
C GLY A 178 -0.74 -16.00 13.03
N LYS A 179 -0.39 -16.92 12.14
CA LYS A 179 0.86 -16.89 11.37
C LYS A 179 0.65 -17.44 9.97
N ILE A 180 1.58 -17.11 9.07
CA ILE A 180 1.74 -17.84 7.81
C ILE A 180 2.67 -19.02 8.09
N ASP A 181 2.26 -20.21 7.69
CA ASP A 181 3.04 -21.41 7.93
C ASP A 181 4.41 -21.35 7.26
N GLY A 182 5.41 -21.94 7.92
CA GLY A 182 6.81 -21.97 7.49
C GLY A 182 7.63 -20.71 7.80
N PHE A 183 7.01 -19.61 8.23
CA PHE A 183 7.75 -18.41 8.65
C PHE A 183 8.28 -18.56 10.08
N ILE A 184 9.59 -18.32 10.27
CA ILE A 184 10.21 -18.22 11.60
C ILE A 184 10.00 -16.81 12.17
N ASN A 185 9.86 -16.68 13.50
CA ASN A 185 9.61 -15.38 14.13
C ASN A 185 10.86 -14.80 14.79
N ILE A 186 11.33 -13.66 14.28
CA ILE A 186 12.33 -12.81 14.93
C ILE A 186 11.77 -11.39 14.94
N PRO A 187 11.23 -10.90 16.06
CA PRO A 187 10.66 -9.56 16.14
C PRO A 187 11.63 -8.48 15.67
N LEU A 188 11.11 -7.46 14.97
CA LEU A 188 11.92 -6.39 14.38
C LEU A 188 12.91 -5.77 15.38
N ASP A 189 12.47 -5.53 16.61
CA ASP A 189 13.28 -4.87 17.64
C ASP A 189 14.46 -5.74 18.10
N SER A 190 14.35 -7.07 17.97
CA SER A 190 15.42 -8.03 18.26
C SER A 190 16.25 -8.39 17.03
N LEU A 191 15.81 -8.02 15.81
CA LEU A 191 16.40 -8.47 14.55
C LEU A 191 17.89 -8.14 14.44
N ARG A 192 18.32 -6.95 14.86
CA ARG A 192 19.73 -6.55 14.79
C ARG A 192 20.64 -7.41 15.67
N ALA A 193 20.16 -7.77 16.86
CA ALA A 193 20.92 -8.59 17.81
C ALA A 193 20.92 -10.08 17.43
N ARG A 194 19.94 -10.51 16.63
CA ARG A 194 19.72 -11.90 16.23
C ARG A 194 19.95 -12.12 14.73
N ILE A 195 20.67 -11.22 14.07
CA ILE A 195 20.83 -11.24 12.61
C ILE A 195 21.62 -12.48 12.15
N ASP A 196 22.54 -12.97 12.98
CA ASP A 196 23.37 -14.15 12.71
C ASP A 196 22.56 -15.46 12.66
N GLU A 197 21.32 -15.45 13.16
CA GLU A 197 20.39 -16.60 13.00
C GLU A 197 19.84 -16.72 11.58
N ILE A 198 20.01 -15.68 10.75
CA ILE A 198 19.51 -15.64 9.37
C ILE A 198 20.65 -15.99 8.42
N PRO A 199 20.55 -17.10 7.65
CA PRO A 199 21.55 -17.47 6.66
C PRO A 199 21.65 -16.40 5.56
N LYS A 200 22.89 -16.00 5.24
CA LYS A 200 23.19 -14.89 4.32
C LYS A 200 23.30 -15.31 2.86
N ASP A 201 23.49 -16.60 2.62
CA ASP A 201 23.66 -17.23 1.31
C ASP A 201 22.36 -17.43 0.53
N LYS A 202 21.21 -17.07 1.12
CA LYS A 202 19.89 -17.24 0.50
C LYS A 202 18.96 -16.04 0.65
N PRO A 203 17.99 -15.87 -0.26
CA PRO A 203 16.99 -14.81 -0.17
C PRO A 203 16.15 -14.89 1.11
N VAL A 204 15.80 -13.73 1.66
CA VAL A 204 14.95 -13.60 2.84
C VAL A 204 13.62 -12.96 2.45
N TYR A 205 12.52 -13.70 2.59
CA TYR A 205 11.16 -13.21 2.40
C TYR A 205 10.61 -12.81 3.75
N VAL A 206 10.30 -11.52 3.90
CA VAL A 206 9.94 -10.92 5.18
C VAL A 206 8.51 -10.40 5.14
N HIS A 207 7.75 -10.66 6.20
CA HIS A 207 6.49 -9.95 6.44
C HIS A 207 6.38 -9.43 7.86
N CYS A 208 5.50 -8.46 8.04
CA CYS A 208 5.00 -8.04 9.33
C CYS A 208 3.46 -8.00 9.29
N HIS A 209 2.81 -7.20 10.15
CA HIS A 209 1.36 -7.03 10.09
C HIS A 209 0.88 -6.31 8.82
N SER A 210 1.49 -5.17 8.46
CA SER A 210 0.98 -4.27 7.40
C SER A 210 1.98 -3.91 6.30
N GLY A 211 3.24 -4.35 6.40
CA GLY A 211 4.34 -4.04 5.48
C GLY A 211 5.36 -3.02 6.00
N LEU A 212 5.01 -2.17 6.98
CA LEU A 212 5.92 -1.12 7.47
C LEU A 212 7.14 -1.68 8.21
N ARG A 213 6.91 -2.52 9.23
CA ARG A 213 8.00 -3.14 10.02
C ARG A 213 8.88 -4.06 9.17
N SER A 214 8.30 -4.78 8.21
CA SER A 214 9.05 -5.65 7.30
C SER A 214 9.85 -4.87 6.26
N TYR A 215 9.38 -3.69 5.83
CA TYR A 215 10.23 -2.75 5.08
C TYR A 215 11.47 -2.37 5.88
N ILE A 216 11.32 -1.99 7.17
CA ILE A 216 12.47 -1.65 8.03
C ILE A 216 13.40 -2.85 8.20
N ALA A 217 12.85 -4.05 8.43
CA ALA A 217 13.63 -5.28 8.50
C ALA A 217 14.43 -5.53 7.23
N CYS A 218 13.83 -5.37 6.04
CA CYS A 218 14.54 -5.50 4.79
C CYS A 218 15.64 -4.45 4.62
N ARG A 219 15.43 -3.20 5.07
CA ARG A 219 16.50 -2.18 5.03
C ARG A 219 17.66 -2.53 5.97
N ILE A 220 17.38 -3.12 7.13
CA ILE A 220 18.41 -3.63 8.05
C ILE A 220 19.17 -4.78 7.39
N LEU A 221 18.46 -5.76 6.84
CA LEU A 221 19.04 -6.95 6.20
C LEU A 221 19.87 -6.57 4.97
N GLN A 222 19.33 -5.76 4.05
CA GLN A 222 20.06 -5.29 2.88
C GLN A 222 21.31 -4.49 3.24
N GLY A 223 21.26 -3.65 4.29
CA GLY A 223 22.42 -2.95 4.80
C GLY A 223 23.53 -3.87 5.34
N ASN A 224 23.18 -5.11 5.69
CA ASN A 224 24.11 -6.15 6.11
C ASN A 224 24.42 -7.15 4.98
N GLY A 225 24.00 -6.90 3.73
CA GLY A 225 24.34 -7.69 2.55
C GLY A 225 23.43 -8.91 2.29
N TYR A 226 22.21 -8.91 2.82
CA TYR A 226 21.20 -9.92 2.49
C TYR A 226 20.37 -9.51 1.26
N ASP A 227 19.90 -10.49 0.47
CA ASP A 227 18.82 -10.25 -0.50
C ASP A 227 17.46 -10.38 0.20
N CYS A 228 16.65 -9.32 0.19
CA CYS A 228 15.41 -9.25 0.97
C CYS A 228 14.20 -8.83 0.15
N TYR A 229 13.09 -9.54 0.32
CA TYR A 229 11.79 -9.31 -0.31
C TYR A 229 10.75 -9.03 0.78
N ASN A 230 9.99 -7.95 0.62
CA ASN A 230 8.97 -7.54 1.58
C ASN A 230 7.57 -7.92 1.09
N LEU A 231 6.75 -8.56 1.94
CA LEU A 231 5.36 -8.88 1.62
C LEU A 231 4.52 -7.60 1.55
N ALA A 232 4.08 -7.25 0.35
CA ALA A 232 3.22 -6.10 0.12
C ALA A 232 1.88 -6.28 0.84
N GLY A 233 1.49 -5.30 1.67
CA GLY A 233 0.29 -5.36 2.50
C GLY A 233 0.41 -6.25 3.76
N GLY A 234 1.52 -6.98 3.92
CA GLY A 234 1.80 -7.79 5.11
C GLY A 234 0.79 -8.91 5.38
N TRP A 235 0.89 -9.47 6.59
CA TRP A 235 0.04 -10.56 7.07
C TRP A 235 -1.45 -10.19 7.05
N ARG A 236 -1.79 -8.94 7.34
CA ARG A 236 -3.17 -8.45 7.35
C ARG A 236 -3.85 -8.66 5.99
N LEU A 237 -3.18 -8.26 4.91
CA LEU A 237 -3.74 -8.43 3.55
C LEU A 237 -3.86 -9.92 3.21
N TYR A 238 -2.81 -10.69 3.47
CA TYR A 238 -2.80 -12.13 3.21
C TYR A 238 -3.95 -12.84 3.93
N GLU A 239 -4.09 -12.64 5.23
CA GLU A 239 -5.12 -13.32 6.03
C GLU A 239 -6.54 -12.91 5.62
N SER A 240 -6.75 -11.65 5.24
CA SER A 240 -8.05 -11.19 4.75
C SER A 240 -8.41 -11.72 3.37
N VAL A 241 -7.44 -11.98 2.49
CA VAL A 241 -7.70 -12.43 1.11
C VAL A 241 -7.70 -13.95 1.00
N ILE A 242 -6.76 -14.64 1.65
CA ILE A 242 -6.60 -16.10 1.54
C ILE A 242 -7.50 -16.84 2.52
N ASN A 243 -7.61 -16.34 3.76
CA ASN A 243 -8.39 -17.00 4.81
C ASN A 243 -9.76 -16.35 5.05
N GLU A 244 -10.08 -15.29 4.30
CA GLU A 244 -11.34 -14.53 4.40
C GLU A 244 -11.67 -14.07 5.83
N LYS A 245 -10.65 -13.78 6.64
CA LYS A 245 -10.83 -13.35 8.03
C LYS A 245 -10.72 -11.84 8.20
N THR A 246 -11.57 -11.32 9.07
CA THR A 246 -11.38 -9.99 9.64
C THR A 246 -10.14 -10.02 10.52
N VAL A 247 -9.14 -9.24 10.14
CA VAL A 247 -7.91 -9.10 10.91
C VAL A 247 -8.08 -7.92 11.88
N PRO A 248 -7.95 -8.12 13.19
CA PRO A 248 -8.04 -7.02 14.15
C PRO A 248 -6.92 -6.01 13.88
N GLU A 249 -7.20 -4.73 14.12
CA GLU A 249 -6.16 -3.71 14.10
C GLU A 249 -5.07 -4.06 15.12
N TYR A 250 -3.84 -3.62 14.84
CA TYR A 250 -2.74 -3.81 15.77
C TYR A 250 -3.06 -3.08 17.09
N ILE A 251 -3.40 -3.86 18.11
CA ILE A 251 -3.47 -3.40 19.49
C ILE A 251 -2.06 -3.53 20.04
N CYS A 252 -1.50 -2.46 20.58
CA CYS A 252 -0.24 -2.53 21.32
C CYS A 252 -0.36 -3.58 22.42
N THR A 253 0.25 -4.75 22.25
CA THR A 253 0.09 -5.89 23.17
C THR A 253 0.93 -5.74 24.44
N GLU A 254 1.76 -4.70 24.52
CA GLU A 254 2.67 -4.42 25.64
C GLU A 254 2.45 -3.04 26.26
N CYS A 255 1.48 -2.28 25.77
CA CYS A 255 1.09 -1.02 26.39
C CYS A 255 0.26 -1.36 27.63
N LYS A 256 0.87 -1.24 28.81
CA LYS A 256 0.18 -1.24 30.10
C LYS A 256 -0.76 -0.05 30.21
#